data_AF-A2FQM0-F1
#
_entry.id   AF-A2FQM0-F1
#
_cell.length_a   1.000
_cell.length_b   1.000
_cell.length_c   1.000
_cell.angle_alpha   90.00
_cell.angle_beta   90.00
_cell.angle_gamma   90.00
#
_symmetry.space_group_name_H-M   'P 1'
#
loop_
_entity.id
_entity.type
_entity.pdbx_description
1 polymer ?
#
loop_
_entity_poly.entity_id
_entity_poly.type
_entity_poly.pdbx_seq_one_letter_code
_entity_poly.pdbx_strand_id
1 'polypeptide(L)'
;MYDTLHNLAIKTNSTLISIEHRFFGTSKPAVSYFSIQYLSIQNILEDLSLVLQDIKNNNPNIKRIFVAGCGYAGSLAAWFRIKYPDIADGSWSSSSGIKSQFRFPEYDQQLANRIDSIDHKCLVQSHDLITQIDNELFVQHNYELYNIFGIPEIETIESVAYTLSEGFSLLERSGILQDYCQNLTKFPNLTTYAIAFNRSMSILNYKLSMYDLDDLLEDEKPRIYIQCKNIGWFHVYSNTSSYILRSKYINETFYHGICQDHYGVKQFSDDLNYFLDPKDTHLSQMIFTYREFDPFSLIGINKNNSSPNIKYVQVNNSYHAWD
;
A
#
# COMPACT_ATOMS: atom_id res chain seq x y z
N MET A 1 -0.79 -3.98 -15.28
CA MET A 1 -1.95 -3.09 -15.44
C MET A 1 -1.85 -2.28 -16.69
N TYR A 2 -0.73 -1.56 -16.93
CA TYR A 2 -0.55 -0.82 -18.18
C TYR A 2 -0.78 -1.70 -19.43
N ASP A 3 -0.10 -2.85 -19.53
CA ASP A 3 -0.27 -3.75 -20.68
C ASP A 3 -1.73 -4.23 -20.84
N THR A 4 -2.40 -4.53 -19.72
CA THR A 4 -3.81 -4.92 -19.72
C THR A 4 -4.72 -3.79 -20.23
N LEU A 5 -4.52 -2.57 -19.74
CA LEU A 5 -5.27 -1.38 -20.18
C LEU A 5 -4.96 -1.00 -21.62
N HIS A 6 -3.70 -1.12 -22.05
CA HIS A 6 -3.28 -0.87 -23.43
C HIS A 6 -3.93 -1.88 -24.39
N ASN A 7 -3.89 -3.17 -24.06
CA ASN A 7 -4.56 -4.21 -24.85
C ASN A 7 -6.08 -4.02 -24.87
N LEU A 8 -6.68 -3.60 -23.75
CA LEU A 8 -8.10 -3.26 -23.70
C LEU A 8 -8.41 -2.09 -24.62
N ALA A 9 -7.64 -1.02 -24.56
CA ALA A 9 -7.80 0.17 -25.38
C ALA A 9 -7.72 -0.15 -26.88
N ILE A 10 -6.79 -1.03 -27.31
CA ILE A 10 -6.72 -1.53 -28.69
C ILE A 10 -8.01 -2.25 -29.07
N LYS A 11 -8.47 -3.19 -28.23
CA LYS A 11 -9.67 -4.02 -28.50
C LYS A 11 -10.96 -3.21 -28.54
N THR A 12 -11.05 -2.15 -27.72
CA THR A 12 -12.24 -1.30 -27.62
C THR A 12 -12.13 -0.02 -28.44
N ASN A 13 -11.06 0.14 -29.22
CA ASN A 13 -10.74 1.36 -29.98
C ASN A 13 -10.89 2.62 -29.10
N SER A 14 -10.30 2.58 -27.91
CA SER A 14 -10.36 3.63 -26.89
C SER A 14 -9.04 4.38 -26.79
N THR A 15 -9.09 5.60 -26.29
CA THR A 15 -7.90 6.39 -25.97
C THR A 15 -7.47 6.08 -24.54
N LEU A 16 -6.19 5.73 -24.35
CA LEU A 16 -5.61 5.56 -23.03
C LEU A 16 -4.93 6.87 -22.60
N ILE A 17 -5.31 7.38 -21.44
CA ILE A 17 -4.77 8.62 -20.86
C ILE A 17 -4.24 8.27 -19.47
N SER A 18 -2.97 8.60 -19.22
CA SER A 18 -2.37 8.53 -17.89
C SER A 18 -2.32 9.94 -17.30
N ILE A 19 -2.78 10.08 -16.07
CA ILE A 19 -2.89 11.37 -15.39
C ILE A 19 -2.02 11.32 -14.13
N GLU A 20 -1.01 12.18 -14.07
CA GLU A 20 -0.19 12.39 -12.88
C GLU A 20 -0.89 13.41 -11.97
N HIS A 21 -1.24 13.00 -10.74
CA HIS A 21 -1.94 13.88 -9.83
C HIS A 21 -1.00 14.82 -9.06
N ARG A 22 -1.57 15.86 -8.46
CA ARG A 22 -0.84 16.90 -7.72
C ARG A 22 0.19 16.34 -6.74
N PHE A 23 1.33 17.02 -6.66
CA PHE A 23 2.50 16.76 -5.79
C PHE A 23 3.39 15.58 -6.16
N PHE A 24 3.11 14.86 -7.25
CA PHE A 24 3.95 13.76 -7.74
C PHE A 24 4.61 14.14 -9.07
N GLY A 25 5.83 13.65 -9.29
CA GLY A 25 6.58 13.84 -10.52
C GLY A 25 6.70 15.31 -10.94
N THR A 26 6.10 15.66 -12.07
CA THR A 26 6.09 17.02 -12.64
C THR A 26 4.87 17.86 -12.26
N SER A 27 3.79 17.24 -11.76
CA SER A 27 2.55 17.90 -11.33
C SER A 27 2.65 18.59 -9.97
N LYS A 28 3.64 19.47 -9.79
CA LYS A 28 3.90 20.18 -8.53
C LYS A 28 3.38 21.63 -8.57
N PRO A 29 2.49 22.05 -7.66
CA PRO A 29 2.06 23.45 -7.58
C PRO A 29 3.24 24.39 -7.36
N ALA A 30 3.21 25.59 -7.96
CA ALA A 30 4.23 26.62 -7.75
C ALA A 30 4.34 26.96 -6.24
N VAL A 31 5.57 26.96 -5.73
CA VAL A 31 5.90 26.46 -4.37
C VAL A 31 5.78 27.47 -3.24
N SER A 32 5.27 26.98 -2.09
CA SER A 32 5.77 27.28 -0.74
C SER A 32 5.72 25.98 0.10
N TYR A 33 6.44 25.90 1.22
CA TYR A 33 6.36 24.75 2.16
C TYR A 33 4.92 24.47 2.63
N PHE A 34 4.10 25.51 2.74
CA PHE A 34 2.69 25.42 3.11
C PHE A 34 1.82 24.75 2.04
N SER A 35 2.30 24.56 0.81
CA SER A 35 1.49 24.03 -0.28
C SER A 35 1.07 22.58 -0.06
N ILE A 36 1.85 21.77 0.67
CA ILE A 36 1.49 20.35 0.91
C ILE A 36 0.13 20.19 1.60
N GLN A 37 -0.37 21.22 2.30
CA GLN A 37 -1.72 21.21 2.87
C GLN A 37 -2.84 21.02 1.84
N TYR A 38 -2.58 21.38 0.57
CA TYR A 38 -3.50 21.20 -0.55
C TYR A 38 -3.46 19.79 -1.14
N LEU A 39 -2.57 18.91 -0.65
CA LEU A 39 -2.61 17.49 -0.98
C LEU A 39 -3.68 16.82 -0.13
N SER A 40 -4.86 16.62 -0.72
CA SER A 40 -5.94 15.83 -0.11
C SER A 40 -6.64 14.99 -1.17
N ILE A 41 -7.25 13.89 -0.76
CA ILE A 41 -8.02 13.05 -1.69
C ILE A 41 -9.14 13.85 -2.36
N GLN A 42 -9.84 14.72 -1.63
CA GLN A 42 -10.91 15.56 -2.20
C GLN A 42 -10.38 16.43 -3.34
N ASN A 43 -9.23 17.07 -3.12
CA ASN A 43 -8.58 17.93 -4.09
C ASN A 43 -8.01 17.18 -5.30
N ILE A 44 -7.52 15.94 -5.10
CA ILE A 44 -7.06 15.06 -6.18
C ILE A 44 -8.23 14.65 -7.06
N LEU A 45 -9.36 14.27 -6.46
CA LEU A 45 -10.56 13.89 -7.20
C LEU A 45 -11.16 15.10 -7.94
N GLU A 46 -11.07 16.30 -7.38
CA GLU A 46 -11.50 17.53 -8.04
C GLU A 46 -10.61 17.87 -9.25
N ASP A 47 -9.29 17.79 -9.13
CA ASP A 47 -8.38 17.96 -10.28
C ASP A 47 -8.72 16.98 -11.40
N LEU A 48 -8.91 15.70 -11.05
CA LEU A 48 -9.27 14.66 -12.01
C LEU A 48 -10.61 14.98 -12.70
N SER A 49 -11.58 15.56 -11.96
CA SER A 49 -12.86 15.96 -12.54
C SER A 49 -12.71 17.07 -13.58
N LEU A 50 -11.88 18.07 -13.30
CA LEU A 50 -11.63 19.19 -14.22
C LEU A 50 -10.88 18.73 -15.46
N VAL A 51 -9.84 17.91 -15.30
CA VAL A 51 -9.06 17.35 -16.41
C VAL A 51 -9.95 16.52 -17.34
N LEU A 52 -10.79 15.62 -16.78
CA LEU A 52 -11.65 14.77 -17.60
C LEU A 52 -12.76 15.56 -18.31
N GLN A 53 -13.30 16.61 -17.69
CA GLN A 53 -14.24 17.51 -18.34
C GLN A 53 -13.60 18.27 -19.49
N ASP A 54 -12.39 18.82 -19.29
CA ASP A 54 -11.64 19.51 -20.35
C ASP A 54 -11.35 18.58 -21.53
N ILE A 55 -10.88 17.36 -21.26
CA ILE A 55 -10.66 16.33 -22.28
C ILE A 55 -11.94 16.06 -23.06
N LYS A 56 -13.07 15.88 -22.38
CA LYS A 56 -14.37 15.60 -23.03
C LYS A 56 -14.85 16.78 -23.88
N ASN A 57 -14.68 18.00 -23.39
CA ASN A 57 -15.06 19.23 -24.12
C ASN A 57 -14.21 19.44 -25.38
N ASN A 58 -12.90 19.17 -25.29
CA ASN A 58 -11.98 19.30 -26.41
C ASN A 58 -12.04 18.12 -27.39
N ASN A 59 -12.69 17.01 -27.01
CA ASN A 59 -12.79 15.80 -27.81
C ASN A 59 -14.24 15.27 -27.84
N PRO A 60 -15.14 15.87 -28.65
CA PRO A 60 -16.58 15.52 -28.66
C PRO A 60 -16.87 14.06 -29.10
N ASN A 61 -15.87 13.36 -29.65
CA ASN A 61 -15.96 11.94 -29.98
C ASN A 61 -15.84 11.03 -28.75
N ILE A 62 -15.33 11.52 -27.62
CA ILE A 62 -15.25 10.77 -26.37
C ILE A 62 -16.64 10.75 -25.73
N LYS A 63 -17.34 9.63 -25.91
CA LYS A 63 -18.71 9.44 -25.39
C LYS A 63 -18.74 8.90 -23.97
N ARG A 64 -17.74 8.09 -23.60
CA ARG A 64 -17.67 7.40 -22.31
C ARG A 64 -16.26 7.48 -21.73
N ILE A 65 -16.17 7.61 -20.42
CA ILE A 65 -14.92 7.65 -19.65
C ILE A 65 -14.96 6.51 -18.64
N PHE A 66 -13.93 5.66 -18.67
CA PHE A 66 -13.68 4.66 -17.64
C PHE A 66 -12.39 5.03 -16.92
N VAL A 67 -12.43 5.08 -15.58
CA VAL A 67 -11.24 5.34 -14.75
C VAL A 67 -10.71 4.02 -14.19
N ALA A 68 -9.40 3.82 -14.24
CA ALA A 68 -8.82 2.56 -13.78
C ALA A 68 -7.49 2.79 -13.07
N GLY A 69 -7.21 1.98 -12.05
CA GLY A 69 -5.94 2.03 -11.33
C GLY A 69 -5.69 0.82 -10.43
N CYS A 70 -4.46 0.71 -9.94
CA CYS A 70 -4.02 -0.35 -9.02
C CYS A 70 -3.56 0.25 -7.69
N GLY A 71 -3.73 -0.47 -6.59
CA GLY A 71 -3.35 0.01 -5.26
C GLY A 71 -4.05 1.34 -4.94
N TYR A 72 -3.28 2.33 -4.50
CA TYR A 72 -3.75 3.69 -4.25
C TYR A 72 -4.45 4.33 -5.47
N ALA A 73 -3.93 4.14 -6.68
CA ALA A 73 -4.56 4.67 -7.89
C ALA A 73 -5.90 3.99 -8.18
N GLY A 74 -6.05 2.71 -7.81
CA GLY A 74 -7.33 2.01 -7.91
C GLY A 74 -8.33 2.52 -6.88
N SER A 75 -7.88 2.87 -5.68
CA SER A 75 -8.70 3.56 -4.68
C SER A 75 -9.20 4.90 -5.19
N LEU A 76 -8.32 5.70 -5.82
CA LEU A 76 -8.72 6.94 -6.49
C LEU A 76 -9.76 6.69 -7.60
N ALA A 77 -9.58 5.67 -8.44
CA ALA A 77 -10.53 5.32 -9.49
C ALA A 77 -11.91 4.95 -8.92
N ALA A 78 -11.95 4.17 -7.82
CA ALA A 78 -13.19 3.82 -7.13
C ALA A 78 -13.85 5.05 -6.51
N TRP A 79 -13.13 5.83 -5.71
CA TRP A 79 -13.64 7.05 -5.07
C TRP A 79 -14.11 8.09 -6.08
N PHE A 80 -13.42 8.21 -7.23
CA PHE A 80 -13.83 9.09 -8.31
C PHE A 80 -15.17 8.69 -8.90
N ARG A 81 -15.37 7.41 -9.22
CA ARG A 81 -16.64 6.90 -9.76
C ARG A 81 -17.79 7.09 -8.76
N ILE A 82 -17.52 6.94 -7.47
CA ILE A 82 -18.53 7.17 -6.41
C ILE A 82 -18.91 8.65 -6.33
N LYS A 83 -17.92 9.55 -6.34
CA LYS A 83 -18.15 10.99 -6.16
C LYS A 83 -18.64 11.72 -7.42
N TYR A 84 -18.22 11.26 -8.60
CA TYR A 84 -18.51 11.89 -9.90
C TYR A 84 -19.11 10.89 -10.91
N PRO A 85 -20.27 10.29 -10.59
CA PRO A 85 -20.89 9.28 -11.45
C PRO A 85 -21.36 9.83 -12.81
N ASP A 86 -21.54 11.15 -12.93
CA ASP A 86 -21.91 11.82 -14.19
C ASP A 86 -20.71 12.06 -15.12
N ILE A 87 -19.48 11.95 -14.59
CA ILE A 87 -18.24 12.17 -15.36
C ILE A 87 -17.63 10.83 -15.80
N ALA A 88 -17.43 9.90 -14.87
CA ALA A 88 -16.90 8.57 -15.16
C ALA A 88 -18.03 7.55 -15.26
N ASP A 89 -18.22 6.94 -16.43
CA ASP A 89 -19.24 5.91 -16.68
C ASP A 89 -18.97 4.59 -15.95
N GLY A 90 -17.72 4.35 -15.52
CA GLY A 90 -17.36 3.19 -14.72
C GLY A 90 -15.95 3.26 -14.18
N SER A 91 -15.62 2.33 -13.27
CA SER A 91 -14.28 2.20 -12.72
C SER A 91 -13.77 0.77 -12.66
N TRP A 92 -12.45 0.62 -12.78
CA TRP A 92 -11.74 -0.61 -12.45
C TRP A 92 -10.68 -0.35 -11.37
N SER A 93 -10.92 -0.91 -10.20
CA SER A 93 -10.10 -0.80 -8.99
C SER A 93 -9.40 -2.14 -8.74
N SER A 94 -8.12 -2.22 -9.08
CA SER A 94 -7.31 -3.42 -8.84
C SER A 94 -6.54 -3.30 -7.52
N SER A 95 -6.57 -4.33 -6.69
CA SER A 95 -5.76 -4.45 -5.48
C SER A 95 -5.82 -3.21 -4.58
N SER A 96 -7.02 -2.62 -4.42
CA SER A 96 -7.20 -1.29 -3.84
C SER A 96 -7.85 -1.32 -2.46
N GLY A 97 -7.32 -0.54 -1.51
CA GLY A 97 -7.99 -0.28 -0.24
C GLY A 97 -9.05 0.80 -0.41
N ILE A 98 -10.24 0.62 0.15
CA ILE A 98 -11.33 1.60 0.05
C ILE A 98 -11.58 2.27 1.37
N LYS A 99 -11.56 1.50 2.47
CA LYS A 99 -11.70 2.01 3.82
C LYS A 99 -10.44 2.77 4.23
N SER A 100 -10.62 4.02 4.62
CA SER A 100 -9.61 4.82 5.29
C SER A 100 -9.50 4.36 6.75
N GLN A 101 -8.29 4.00 7.18
CA GLN A 101 -8.03 3.61 8.56
C GLN A 101 -6.57 3.85 8.90
N PHE A 102 -6.32 4.49 10.04
CA PHE A 102 -4.96 4.85 10.45
C PHE A 102 -4.06 3.60 10.54
N ARG A 103 -4.53 2.59 11.27
CA ARG A 103 -3.86 1.30 11.45
C ARG A 103 -4.26 0.31 10.33
N PHE A 104 -3.31 -0.47 9.84
CA PHE A 104 -3.55 -1.54 8.85
C PHE A 104 -2.97 -2.89 9.30
N PRO A 105 -3.51 -3.49 10.38
CA PRO A 105 -3.11 -4.80 10.87
C PRO A 105 -3.43 -5.95 9.89
N GLU A 106 -4.41 -5.78 9.02
CA GLU A 106 -4.80 -6.75 8.01
C GLU A 106 -3.65 -7.06 7.03
N TYR A 107 -2.71 -6.13 6.87
CA TYR A 107 -1.49 -6.34 6.09
C TYR A 107 -0.62 -7.45 6.70
N ASP A 108 -0.34 -7.35 8.00
CA ASP A 108 0.41 -8.36 8.76
C ASP A 108 -0.31 -9.72 8.75
N GLN A 109 -1.63 -9.69 8.95
CA GLN A 109 -2.46 -10.90 8.95
C GLN A 109 -2.39 -11.64 7.61
N GLN A 110 -2.52 -10.95 6.48
CA GLN A 110 -2.49 -11.61 5.17
C GLN A 110 -1.09 -12.09 4.79
N LEU A 111 -0.04 -11.40 5.26
CA LEU A 111 1.33 -11.90 5.13
C LEU A 111 1.54 -13.17 5.95
N ALA A 112 1.02 -13.24 7.18
CA ALA A 112 1.06 -14.44 8.00
C ALA A 112 0.32 -15.61 7.33
N ASN A 113 -0.91 -15.38 6.83
CA ASN A 113 -1.67 -16.38 6.07
C ASN A 113 -0.92 -16.84 4.81
N ARG A 114 -0.21 -15.93 4.14
CA ARG A 114 0.59 -16.26 2.95
C ARG A 114 1.74 -17.19 3.31
N ILE A 115 2.50 -16.89 4.36
CA ILE A 115 3.59 -17.76 4.81
C ILE A 115 3.03 -19.11 5.28
N ASP A 116 1.90 -19.11 6.00
CA ASP A 116 1.24 -20.35 6.45
C ASP A 116 0.86 -21.26 5.29
N SER A 117 0.33 -20.68 4.20
CA SER A 117 -0.04 -21.41 2.99
C SER A 117 1.16 -22.09 2.30
N ILE A 118 2.38 -21.64 2.57
CA ILE A 118 3.62 -22.23 2.06
C ILE A 118 4.11 -23.30 3.02
N ASP A 119 4.32 -22.94 4.29
CA ASP A 119 4.78 -23.83 5.34
C ASP A 119 4.50 -23.22 6.73
N HIS A 120 3.63 -23.88 7.52
CA HIS A 120 3.33 -23.46 8.88
C HIS A 120 4.57 -23.31 9.77
N LYS A 121 5.57 -24.19 9.62
CA LYS A 121 6.82 -24.11 10.40
C LYS A 121 7.61 -22.85 10.05
N CYS A 122 7.58 -22.42 8.78
CA CYS A 122 8.17 -21.16 8.35
C CYS A 122 7.50 -19.95 9.02
N LEU A 123 6.17 -19.97 9.17
CA LEU A 123 5.42 -18.91 9.84
C LEU A 123 5.85 -18.78 11.31
N VAL A 124 5.84 -19.90 12.05
CA VAL A 124 6.24 -19.94 13.47
C VAL A 124 7.66 -19.38 13.63
N GLN A 125 8.61 -19.86 12.82
CA GLN A 125 9.99 -19.42 12.90
C GLN A 125 10.19 -17.95 12.50
N SER A 126 9.41 -17.45 11.53
CA SER A 126 9.47 -16.03 11.13
C SER A 126 8.94 -15.12 12.24
N HIS A 127 7.88 -15.55 12.94
CA HIS A 127 7.37 -14.88 14.13
C HIS A 127 8.41 -14.87 15.27
N ASP A 128 9.07 -16.00 15.52
CA ASP A 128 10.13 -16.10 16.54
C ASP A 128 11.29 -15.14 16.23
N LEU A 129 11.70 -15.02 14.96
CA LEU A 129 12.75 -14.10 14.55
C LEU A 129 12.37 -12.63 14.78
N ILE A 130 11.13 -12.22 14.51
CA ILE A 130 10.68 -10.85 14.81
C ILE A 130 10.66 -10.58 16.31
N THR A 131 10.19 -11.56 17.09
CA THR A 131 10.20 -11.45 18.56
C THR A 131 11.63 -11.34 19.09
N GLN A 132 12.57 -12.09 18.50
CA GLN A 132 14.00 -11.98 18.80
C GLN A 132 14.56 -10.60 18.44
N ILE A 133 14.27 -10.09 17.24
CA ILE A 133 14.69 -8.75 16.79
C ILE A 133 14.18 -7.67 17.76
N ASP A 134 12.90 -7.72 18.14
CA ASP A 134 12.30 -6.78 19.09
C ASP A 134 13.01 -6.81 20.45
N ASN A 135 13.33 -7.99 20.95
CA ASN A 135 14.04 -8.14 22.22
C ASN A 135 15.49 -7.63 22.13
N GLU A 136 16.20 -7.94 21.04
CA GLU A 136 17.58 -7.48 20.85
C GLU A 136 17.65 -5.96 20.71
N LEU A 137 16.77 -5.33 19.92
CA LEU A 137 16.78 -3.87 19.72
C LEU A 137 16.29 -3.09 20.94
N PHE A 138 15.14 -3.46 21.52
CA PHE A 138 14.44 -2.60 22.50
C PHE A 138 14.63 -3.02 23.96
N VAL A 139 15.12 -4.25 24.23
CA VAL A 139 15.36 -4.73 25.61
C VAL A 139 16.85 -4.83 25.88
N GLN A 140 17.56 -5.57 25.03
CA GLN A 140 18.99 -5.83 25.24
C GLN A 140 19.88 -4.71 24.70
N HIS A 141 19.36 -3.85 23.82
CA HIS A 141 20.14 -2.83 23.12
C HIS A 141 21.35 -3.44 22.40
N ASN A 142 21.16 -4.63 21.81
CA ASN A 142 22.16 -5.35 21.05
C ASN A 142 22.16 -4.87 19.59
N TYR A 143 23.08 -3.97 19.27
CA TYR A 143 23.21 -3.38 17.94
C TYR A 143 24.02 -4.23 16.96
N GLU A 144 24.50 -5.41 17.35
CA GLU A 144 25.13 -6.35 16.41
C GLU A 144 24.19 -6.75 15.26
N LEU A 145 22.87 -6.67 15.47
CA LEU A 145 21.85 -6.84 14.43
C LEU A 145 22.07 -5.96 13.21
N TYR A 146 22.55 -4.73 13.40
CA TYR A 146 22.80 -3.79 12.29
C TYR A 146 23.80 -4.40 11.31
N ASN A 147 24.87 -5.00 11.83
CA ASN A 147 25.90 -5.65 11.05
C ASN A 147 25.39 -6.92 10.34
N ILE A 148 24.52 -7.70 11.01
CA ILE A 148 23.92 -8.90 10.41
C ILE A 148 23.11 -8.56 9.15
N PHE A 149 22.34 -7.48 9.19
CA PHE A 149 21.49 -7.04 8.08
C PHE A 149 22.18 -6.04 7.14
N GLY A 150 23.38 -5.57 7.46
CA GLY A 150 24.09 -4.56 6.67
C GLY A 150 23.45 -3.17 6.75
N ILE A 151 22.82 -2.84 7.87
CA ILE A 151 22.14 -1.57 8.12
C ILE A 151 23.14 -0.57 8.72
N PRO A 152 23.22 0.67 8.24
CA PRO A 152 24.12 1.69 8.79
C PRO A 152 23.84 1.99 10.27
N GLU A 153 24.89 2.13 11.09
CA GLU A 153 24.77 2.44 12.53
C GLU A 153 24.16 3.83 12.82
N ILE A 154 24.03 4.70 11.81
CA ILE A 154 23.36 6.01 11.93
C ILE A 154 21.83 5.89 12.05
N GLU A 155 21.25 4.74 11.68
CA GLU A 155 19.82 4.51 11.73
C GLU A 155 19.30 4.35 13.18
N THR A 156 18.13 4.91 13.46
CA THR A 156 17.47 4.74 14.77
C THR A 156 16.96 3.31 14.94
N ILE A 157 16.77 2.88 16.20
CA ILE A 157 16.26 1.54 16.50
C ILE A 157 14.87 1.31 15.89
N GLU A 158 14.03 2.35 15.84
CA GLU A 158 12.72 2.29 15.23
C GLU A 158 12.79 2.19 13.70
N SER A 159 13.74 2.90 13.06
CA SER A 159 14.00 2.77 11.62
C SER A 159 14.38 1.34 11.25
N VAL A 160 15.28 0.74 12.04
CA VAL A 160 15.69 -0.65 11.86
C VAL A 160 14.53 -1.61 12.07
N ALA A 161 13.78 -1.46 13.16
CA ALA A 161 12.62 -2.31 13.44
C ALA A 161 11.53 -2.21 12.35
N TYR A 162 11.27 -1.00 11.83
CA TYR A 162 10.38 -0.79 10.69
C TYR A 162 10.89 -1.53 9.45
N THR A 163 12.15 -1.32 9.10
CA THR A 163 12.79 -1.89 7.91
C THR A 163 12.73 -3.42 7.92
N LEU A 164 13.09 -4.01 9.05
CA LEU A 164 13.05 -5.46 9.23
C LEU A 164 11.62 -6.02 9.26
N SER A 165 10.64 -5.22 9.67
CA SER A 165 9.22 -5.59 9.59
C SER A 165 8.69 -5.57 8.15
N GLU A 166 9.19 -4.68 7.29
CA GLU A 166 8.86 -4.67 5.86
C GLU A 166 9.52 -5.81 5.07
N GLY A 167 10.58 -6.40 5.62
CA GLY A 167 11.38 -7.43 4.96
C GLY A 167 10.58 -8.62 4.43
N PHE A 168 9.61 -9.15 5.18
CA PHE A 168 8.75 -10.24 4.70
C PHE A 168 7.90 -9.85 3.49
N SER A 169 7.44 -8.60 3.45
CA SER A 169 6.70 -8.05 2.30
C SER A 169 7.62 -7.95 1.08
N LEU A 170 8.89 -7.59 1.29
CA LEU A 170 9.91 -7.57 0.23
C LEU A 170 10.24 -8.97 -0.28
N LEU A 171 10.28 -9.99 0.58
CA LEU A 171 10.48 -11.39 0.17
C LEU A 171 9.39 -11.86 -0.80
N GLU A 172 8.13 -11.52 -0.53
CA GLU A 172 7.03 -11.85 -1.44
C GLU A 172 7.12 -11.04 -2.75
N ARG A 173 7.39 -9.74 -2.66
CA ARG A 173 7.51 -8.86 -3.84
C ARG A 173 8.67 -9.23 -4.77
N SER A 174 9.76 -9.75 -4.21
CA SER A 174 10.92 -10.22 -4.97
C SER A 174 10.76 -11.65 -5.49
N GLY A 175 9.66 -12.34 -5.13
CA GLY A 175 9.36 -13.69 -5.58
C GLY A 175 10.20 -14.78 -4.92
N ILE A 176 10.89 -14.49 -3.81
CA ILE A 176 11.79 -15.44 -3.12
C ILE A 176 11.21 -15.97 -1.80
N LEU A 177 9.97 -15.63 -1.45
CA LEU A 177 9.36 -16.06 -0.18
C LEU A 177 9.37 -17.59 -0.01
N GLN A 178 9.15 -18.34 -1.10
CA GLN A 178 9.19 -19.80 -1.05
C GLN A 178 10.62 -20.34 -0.78
N ASP A 179 11.64 -19.78 -1.44
CA ASP A 179 13.05 -20.11 -1.17
C ASP A 179 13.43 -19.79 0.27
N TYR A 180 12.98 -18.64 0.78
CA TYR A 180 13.17 -18.23 2.16
C TYR A 180 12.60 -19.28 3.13
N CYS A 181 11.36 -19.71 2.94
CA CYS A 181 10.75 -20.71 3.81
C CYS A 181 11.45 -22.07 3.76
N GLN A 182 11.89 -22.52 2.59
CA GLN A 182 12.66 -23.77 2.48
C GLN A 182 14.01 -23.71 3.22
N ASN A 183 14.63 -22.54 3.29
CA ASN A 183 15.90 -22.34 3.98
C ASN A 183 15.73 -22.14 5.48
N LEU A 184 14.76 -21.32 5.90
CA LEU A 184 14.49 -21.04 7.31
C LEU A 184 14.10 -22.29 8.09
N THR A 185 13.29 -23.15 7.48
CA THR A 185 12.85 -24.43 8.09
C THR A 185 13.99 -25.39 8.40
N LYS A 186 15.11 -25.26 7.67
CA LYS A 186 16.38 -26.00 7.87
C LYS A 186 17.32 -25.25 8.83
N PHE A 187 17.39 -23.93 8.71
CA PHE A 187 18.32 -23.06 9.44
C PHE A 187 17.57 -21.86 10.06
N PRO A 188 16.86 -22.04 11.19
CA PRO A 188 16.01 -21.01 11.78
C PRO A 188 16.83 -20.02 12.59
N ASN A 189 17.50 -19.10 11.91
CA ASN A 189 18.34 -18.07 12.53
C ASN A 189 18.27 -16.75 11.76
N LEU A 190 18.72 -15.68 12.42
CA LEU A 190 18.73 -14.33 11.87
C LEU A 190 19.57 -14.22 10.59
N THR A 191 20.67 -14.96 10.47
CA THR A 191 21.51 -14.95 9.27
C THR A 191 20.74 -15.45 8.04
N THR A 192 19.93 -16.51 8.17
CA THR A 192 19.07 -16.99 7.07
C THR A 192 18.09 -15.92 6.63
N TYR A 193 17.47 -15.20 7.58
CA TYR A 193 16.58 -14.10 7.25
C TYR A 193 17.33 -12.93 6.59
N ALA A 194 18.47 -12.52 7.14
CA ALA A 194 19.30 -11.44 6.60
C ALA A 194 19.77 -11.71 5.17
N ILE A 195 20.16 -12.96 4.84
CA ILE A 195 20.52 -13.34 3.47
C ILE A 195 19.33 -13.15 2.52
N ALA A 196 18.15 -13.61 2.92
CA ALA A 196 16.95 -13.49 2.10
C ALA A 196 16.51 -12.02 1.96
N PHE A 197 16.55 -11.25 3.05
CA PHE A 197 16.28 -9.82 3.06
C PHE A 197 17.23 -9.06 2.13
N ASN A 198 18.55 -9.26 2.23
CA ASN A 198 19.50 -8.59 1.36
C ASN A 198 19.34 -9.00 -0.12
N ARG A 199 18.96 -10.26 -0.38
CA ARG A 199 18.62 -10.72 -1.72
C ARG A 199 17.37 -10.02 -2.26
N SER A 200 16.31 -9.86 -1.46
CA SER A 200 15.10 -9.16 -1.90
C SER A 200 15.35 -7.68 -2.19
N MET A 201 16.13 -7.02 -1.32
CA MET A 201 16.58 -5.64 -1.50
C MET A 201 17.34 -5.47 -2.82
N SER A 202 18.27 -6.38 -3.12
CA SER A 202 19.03 -6.36 -4.39
C SER A 202 18.14 -6.59 -5.61
N ILE A 203 17.23 -7.56 -5.58
CA ILE A 203 16.30 -7.85 -6.68
C ILE A 203 15.41 -6.65 -6.99
N LEU A 204 14.92 -5.98 -5.94
CA LEU A 204 14.00 -4.84 -6.07
C LEU A 204 14.73 -3.51 -6.28
N ASN A 205 16.08 -3.51 -6.28
CA ASN A 205 16.91 -2.30 -6.26
C ASN A 205 16.45 -1.32 -5.17
N TYR A 206 16.06 -1.86 -4.02
CA TYR A 206 15.55 -1.08 -2.90
C TYR A 206 16.74 -0.52 -2.11
N LYS A 207 16.66 0.74 -1.70
CA LYS A 207 17.68 1.37 -0.85
C LYS A 207 17.19 1.40 0.58
N LEU A 208 18.08 1.03 1.51
CA LEU A 208 17.92 1.26 2.94
C LEU A 208 18.05 2.76 3.19
N SER A 209 16.93 3.48 3.18
CA SER A 209 16.81 4.85 3.67
C SER A 209 15.32 5.15 3.72
N MET A 210 14.76 5.18 4.93
CA MET A 210 13.35 5.54 5.09
C MET A 210 13.11 6.58 6.20
N TYR A 211 14.15 6.95 6.95
CA TYR A 211 14.02 7.86 8.08
C TYR A 211 14.93 9.08 8.07
N ASP A 212 15.87 9.15 7.14
CA ASP A 212 16.30 10.48 6.70
C ASP A 212 15.26 10.99 5.69
N LEU A 213 14.20 11.62 6.22
CA LEU A 213 13.19 12.28 5.40
C LEU A 213 13.81 13.34 4.49
N ASP A 214 15.00 13.86 4.77
CA ASP A 214 15.69 14.75 3.83
C ASP A 214 16.25 14.00 2.62
N ASP A 215 16.56 12.71 2.74
CA ASP A 215 17.04 11.80 1.70
C ASP A 215 15.93 10.91 1.07
N LEU A 216 14.69 10.99 1.55
CA LEU A 216 13.56 10.33 0.90
C LEU A 216 13.44 10.79 -0.56
N LEU A 217 13.13 9.84 -1.44
CA LEU A 217 12.74 10.13 -2.82
C LEU A 217 11.63 11.20 -2.81
N GLU A 218 11.69 12.11 -3.78
CA GLU A 218 10.84 13.31 -3.82
C GLU A 218 9.33 12.99 -3.73
N ASP A 219 8.92 11.83 -4.23
CA ASP A 219 7.53 11.34 -4.23
C ASP A 219 7.12 10.57 -2.96
N GLU A 220 8.04 10.20 -2.08
CA GLU A 220 7.73 9.49 -0.82
C GLU A 220 7.15 10.45 0.24
N LYS A 221 7.63 11.70 0.26
CA LYS A 221 7.12 12.76 1.15
C LYS A 221 5.61 13.00 0.97
N PRO A 222 5.09 13.27 -0.24
CA PRO A 222 3.66 13.45 -0.44
C PRO A 222 2.86 12.16 -0.15
N ARG A 223 3.44 10.97 -0.37
CA ARG A 223 2.78 9.70 -0.02
C ARG A 223 2.52 9.58 1.48
N ILE A 224 3.55 9.79 2.30
CA ILE A 224 3.42 9.72 3.77
C ILE A 224 2.44 10.80 4.26
N TYR A 225 2.47 12.00 3.68
CA TYR A 225 1.50 13.05 4.02
C TYR A 225 0.05 12.62 3.81
N ILE A 226 -0.26 11.98 2.67
CA ILE A 226 -1.61 11.46 2.40
C ILE A 226 -1.99 10.37 3.40
N GLN A 227 -1.06 9.49 3.77
CA GLN A 227 -1.28 8.48 4.82
C GLN A 227 -1.61 9.14 6.15
N CYS A 228 -0.79 10.10 6.59
CA CYS A 228 -1.02 10.84 7.83
C CYS A 228 -2.37 11.56 7.88
N LYS A 229 -2.83 12.11 6.75
CA LYS A 229 -3.99 13.00 6.71
C LYS A 229 -5.31 12.31 6.36
N ASN A 230 -5.31 11.42 5.37
CA ASN A 230 -6.54 10.97 4.71
C ASN A 230 -6.76 9.47 4.63
N ILE A 231 -5.72 8.67 4.39
CA ILE A 231 -5.90 7.23 4.09
C ILE A 231 -5.41 6.31 5.21
N GLY A 232 -4.36 6.73 5.93
CA GLY A 232 -3.70 5.92 6.93
C GLY A 232 -2.95 4.79 6.27
N TRP A 233 -3.47 3.58 6.42
CA TRP A 233 -2.88 2.35 5.93
C TRP A 233 -1.47 2.08 6.48
N PHE A 234 -1.19 2.56 7.68
CA PHE A 234 0.09 2.29 8.33
C PHE A 234 0.15 0.85 8.78
N HIS A 235 1.12 0.11 8.23
CA HIS A 235 1.29 -1.30 8.57
C HIS A 235 1.72 -1.42 10.03
N VAL A 236 0.92 -2.15 10.79
CA VAL A 236 1.16 -2.45 12.21
C VAL A 236 0.95 -3.94 12.41
N TYR A 237 1.47 -4.49 13.51
CA TYR A 237 1.21 -5.88 13.87
C TYR A 237 -0.30 -6.15 14.08
N SER A 238 -0.72 -7.37 13.79
CA SER A 238 -2.10 -7.81 14.00
C SER A 238 -2.32 -8.36 15.41
N ASN A 239 -3.35 -7.86 16.10
CA ASN A 239 -3.79 -8.43 17.39
C ASN A 239 -4.66 -9.68 17.22
N THR A 240 -5.07 -10.00 15.99
CA THR A 240 -5.94 -11.14 15.69
C THR A 240 -5.19 -12.35 15.15
N SER A 241 -3.94 -12.16 14.69
CA SER A 241 -3.05 -13.25 14.31
C SER A 241 -2.34 -13.80 15.54
N SER A 242 -2.22 -15.12 15.65
CA SER A 242 -1.34 -15.75 16.64
C SER A 242 0.14 -15.57 16.32
N TYR A 243 0.47 -15.22 15.07
CA TYR A 243 1.83 -15.05 14.58
C TYR A 243 1.97 -13.66 13.96
N ILE A 244 2.62 -12.76 14.70
CA ILE A 244 2.97 -11.41 14.22
C ILE A 244 4.26 -11.47 13.40
N LEU A 245 4.32 -10.75 12.29
CA LEU A 245 5.50 -10.63 11.42
C LEU A 245 6.06 -9.21 11.41
N ARG A 246 5.57 -8.37 12.32
CA ARG A 246 5.96 -6.96 12.46
C ARG A 246 6.29 -6.66 13.91
N SER A 247 7.26 -5.78 14.09
CA SER A 247 7.65 -5.27 15.41
C SER A 247 6.46 -4.64 16.14
N LYS A 248 6.30 -4.96 17.42
CA LYS A 248 5.24 -4.37 18.27
C LYS A 248 5.50 -2.89 18.61
N TYR A 249 6.73 -2.43 18.42
CA TYR A 249 7.16 -1.06 18.66
C TYR A 249 6.84 -0.14 17.47
N ILE A 250 6.63 -0.71 16.29
CA ILE A 250 6.14 -0.01 15.10
C ILE A 250 4.62 -0.01 15.11
N ASN A 251 4.07 0.90 15.93
CA ASN A 251 2.64 0.99 16.23
C ASN A 251 2.09 2.40 15.94
N GLU A 252 0.85 2.67 16.32
CA GLU A 252 0.21 3.97 16.11
C GLU A 252 0.98 5.15 16.70
N THR A 253 1.62 4.98 17.86
CA THR A 253 2.39 6.06 18.51
C THR A 253 3.58 6.44 17.64
N PHE A 254 4.28 5.45 17.08
CA PHE A 254 5.37 5.67 16.15
C PHE A 254 4.93 6.48 14.92
N TYR A 255 3.85 6.05 14.25
CA TYR A 255 3.35 6.76 13.07
C TYR A 255 2.76 8.14 13.39
N HIS A 256 2.12 8.33 14.55
CA HIS A 256 1.69 9.64 15.00
C HIS A 256 2.87 10.59 15.22
N GLY A 257 4.00 10.10 15.77
CA GLY A 257 5.24 10.86 15.87
C GLY A 257 5.70 11.35 14.50
N ILE A 258 5.81 10.44 13.52
CA ILE A 258 6.18 10.80 12.13
C ILE A 258 5.24 11.87 11.56
N CYS A 259 3.93 11.68 11.68
CA CYS A 259 2.94 12.61 11.15
C CYS A 259 3.00 13.99 11.81
N GLN A 260 3.26 14.02 13.11
CA GLN A 260 3.36 15.26 13.88
C GLN A 260 4.68 16.00 13.60
N ASP A 261 5.80 15.30 13.63
CA ASP A 261 7.13 15.88 13.59
C ASP A 261 7.48 16.41 12.18
N HIS A 262 7.07 15.70 11.14
CA HIS A 262 7.41 16.06 9.76
C HIS A 262 6.35 16.88 9.04
N TYR A 263 5.07 16.75 9.43
CA TYR A 263 3.96 17.37 8.71
C TYR A 263 3.04 18.22 9.59
N GLY A 264 3.26 18.26 10.91
CA GLY A 264 2.40 18.97 11.86
C GLY A 264 0.98 18.39 11.93
N VAL A 265 0.76 17.17 11.46
CA VAL A 265 -0.56 16.53 11.41
C VAL A 265 -0.85 15.91 12.79
N LYS A 266 -1.64 16.62 13.59
CA LYS A 266 -2.02 16.22 14.95
C LYS A 266 -3.09 15.12 14.98
N GLN A 267 -3.96 15.08 13.98
CA GLN A 267 -5.11 14.20 13.96
C GLN A 267 -5.33 13.64 12.55
N PHE A 268 -5.52 12.32 12.50
CA PHE A 268 -5.97 11.61 11.32
C PHE A 268 -7.46 11.84 11.07
N SER A 269 -7.84 12.08 9.82
CA SER A 269 -9.25 12.17 9.40
C SER A 269 -9.61 10.95 8.56
N ASP A 270 -10.65 10.24 8.97
CA ASP A 270 -11.26 9.13 8.25
C ASP A 270 -12.49 9.56 7.43
N ASP A 271 -12.60 10.86 7.10
CA ASP A 271 -13.77 11.45 6.42
C ASP A 271 -14.10 10.78 5.08
N LEU A 272 -13.11 10.11 4.46
CA LEU A 272 -13.33 9.31 3.25
C LEU A 272 -14.36 8.21 3.45
N ASN A 273 -14.46 7.64 4.66
CA ASN A 273 -15.39 6.57 4.96
C ASN A 273 -16.85 7.02 4.89
N TYR A 274 -17.16 8.31 5.10
CA TYR A 274 -18.55 8.80 5.06
C TYR A 274 -19.18 8.73 3.67
N PHE A 275 -18.36 8.78 2.62
CA PHE A 275 -18.84 8.74 1.24
C PHE A 275 -18.84 7.33 0.65
N LEU A 276 -18.47 6.32 1.46
CA LEU A 276 -18.22 4.96 1.01
C LEU A 276 -19.12 3.99 1.76
N ASP A 277 -20.30 3.73 1.21
CA ASP A 277 -21.10 2.56 1.57
C ASP A 277 -20.96 1.49 0.46
N PRO A 278 -20.15 0.44 0.66
CA PRO A 278 -20.02 -0.67 -0.30
C PRO A 278 -21.34 -1.38 -0.63
N LYS A 279 -22.36 -1.24 0.23
CA LYS A 279 -23.69 -1.82 0.06
C LYS A 279 -24.67 -0.88 -0.64
N ASP A 280 -24.28 0.36 -0.92
CA ASP A 280 -25.14 1.27 -1.64
C ASP A 280 -25.50 0.69 -3.03
N THR A 281 -26.78 0.41 -3.21
CA THR A 281 -27.32 -0.17 -4.44
C THR A 281 -27.30 0.79 -5.63
N HIS A 282 -27.13 2.10 -5.39
CA HIS A 282 -26.96 3.09 -6.44
C HIS A 282 -25.58 3.02 -7.09
N LEU A 283 -24.58 2.49 -6.38
CA LEU A 283 -23.25 2.25 -6.95
C LEU A 283 -23.31 1.15 -8.01
N SER A 284 -22.80 1.47 -9.20
CA SER A 284 -22.87 0.59 -10.37
C SER A 284 -21.73 0.87 -11.34
N GLN A 285 -21.48 -0.11 -12.23
CA GLN A 285 -20.39 -0.05 -13.23
C GLN A 285 -19.00 0.05 -12.61
N MET A 286 -18.82 -0.61 -11.47
CA MET A 286 -17.54 -0.70 -10.77
C MET A 286 -17.05 -2.14 -10.77
N ILE A 287 -15.77 -2.32 -11.08
CA ILE A 287 -15.10 -3.61 -11.07
C ILE A 287 -13.98 -3.55 -10.04
N PHE A 288 -14.01 -4.48 -9.09
CA PHE A 288 -12.95 -4.68 -8.12
C PHE A 288 -12.25 -6.00 -8.39
N THR A 289 -10.92 -5.96 -8.47
CA THR A 289 -10.10 -7.16 -8.68
C THR A 289 -9.08 -7.30 -7.57
N TYR A 290 -9.05 -8.46 -6.91
CA TYR A 290 -8.08 -8.74 -5.86
C TYR A 290 -7.42 -10.08 -6.08
N ARG A 291 -6.23 -10.23 -5.52
CA ARG A 291 -5.57 -11.52 -5.37
C ARG A 291 -5.92 -12.14 -4.01
N GLU A 292 -5.79 -13.45 -3.92
CA GLU A 292 -6.23 -14.22 -2.75
C GLU A 292 -5.61 -13.76 -1.43
N PHE A 293 -4.30 -13.51 -1.41
CA PHE A 293 -3.60 -13.05 -0.21
C PHE A 293 -3.39 -11.53 -0.20
N ASP A 294 -4.16 -10.79 -1.00
CA ASP A 294 -4.01 -9.34 -1.06
C ASP A 294 -4.56 -8.70 0.21
N PRO A 295 -3.74 -7.98 1.00
CA PRO A 295 -4.21 -7.33 2.21
C PRO A 295 -5.25 -6.25 1.96
N PHE A 296 -5.22 -5.60 0.79
CA PHE A 296 -6.20 -4.57 0.45
C PHE A 296 -7.60 -5.14 0.19
N SER A 297 -7.74 -6.44 -0.05
CA SER A 297 -9.04 -7.10 -0.19
C SER A 297 -9.88 -7.07 1.10
N LEU A 298 -9.22 -6.97 2.26
CA LEU A 298 -9.85 -6.93 3.58
C LEU A 298 -10.39 -5.54 3.94
N ILE A 299 -9.81 -4.50 3.36
CA ILE A 299 -10.24 -3.09 3.53
C ILE A 299 -10.87 -2.53 2.25
N GLY A 300 -11.20 -3.40 1.30
CA GLY A 300 -11.74 -3.10 -0.02
C GLY A 300 -13.20 -3.52 -0.20
N ILE A 301 -13.68 -3.48 -1.45
CA ILE A 301 -15.01 -4.00 -1.82
C ILE A 301 -14.87 -5.43 -2.35
N ASN A 302 -15.43 -6.39 -1.62
CA ASN A 302 -15.37 -7.81 -1.93
C ASN A 302 -16.77 -8.44 -1.99
N LYS A 303 -16.83 -9.71 -2.40
CA LYS A 303 -18.09 -10.46 -2.55
C LYS A 303 -19.01 -10.42 -1.32
N ASN A 304 -18.45 -10.26 -0.11
CA ASN A 304 -19.22 -10.31 1.13
C ASN A 304 -19.81 -8.94 1.53
N ASN A 305 -19.30 -7.84 0.97
CA ASN A 305 -19.73 -6.49 1.31
C ASN A 305 -20.26 -5.67 0.13
N SER A 306 -20.15 -6.17 -1.11
CA SER A 306 -20.55 -5.46 -2.32
C SER A 306 -22.06 -5.50 -2.59
N SER A 307 -22.61 -4.38 -3.04
CA SER A 307 -23.89 -4.32 -3.75
C SER A 307 -23.91 -5.26 -4.98
N PRO A 308 -25.06 -5.85 -5.36
CA PRO A 308 -25.19 -6.68 -6.56
C PRO A 308 -24.78 -5.99 -7.88
N ASN A 309 -24.76 -4.66 -7.88
CA ASN A 309 -24.41 -3.84 -9.05
C ASN A 309 -22.90 -3.62 -9.22
N ILE A 310 -22.10 -4.08 -8.26
CA ILE A 310 -20.63 -4.04 -8.29
C ILE A 310 -20.12 -5.43 -8.66
N LYS A 311 -19.14 -5.48 -9.58
CA LYS A 311 -18.48 -6.73 -9.95
C LYS A 311 -17.23 -6.92 -9.14
N TYR A 312 -17.07 -8.12 -8.60
CA TYR A 312 -15.87 -8.56 -7.90
C TYR A 312 -15.24 -9.74 -8.63
N VAL A 313 -13.92 -9.71 -8.79
CA VAL A 313 -13.13 -10.81 -9.34
C VAL A 313 -11.96 -11.10 -8.40
N GLN A 314 -11.80 -12.38 -8.05
CA GLN A 314 -10.66 -12.86 -7.28
C GLN A 314 -9.75 -13.70 -8.17
N VAL A 315 -8.44 -13.45 -8.08
CA VAL A 315 -7.41 -14.26 -8.73
C VAL A 315 -6.73 -15.13 -7.67
N ASN A 316 -6.90 -16.45 -7.79
CA ASN A 316 -6.41 -17.42 -6.82
C ASN A 316 -4.87 -17.57 -6.87
N ASN A 317 -4.28 -18.10 -5.80
CA ASN A 317 -2.87 -18.45 -5.65
C ASN A 317 -1.89 -17.30 -5.93
N SER A 318 -2.25 -16.09 -5.53
CA SER A 318 -1.41 -14.92 -5.76
C SER A 318 -1.58 -13.91 -4.62
N TYR A 319 -0.54 -13.13 -4.32
CA TYR A 319 -0.50 -12.26 -3.15
C TYR A 319 -0.90 -10.83 -3.47
N HIS A 320 -0.13 -10.12 -4.28
CA HIS A 320 -0.44 -8.76 -4.65
C HIS A 320 -0.12 -8.54 -6.13
N ALA A 321 -1.04 -7.92 -6.86
CA ALA A 321 -0.88 -7.59 -8.27
C ALA A 321 -0.58 -6.11 -8.30
N TRP A 322 0.50 -5.72 -8.96
CA TRP A 322 0.57 -4.37 -9.53
C TRP A 322 0.02 -4.39 -10.97
N ASP A 323 -0.52 -5.54 -11.39
CA ASP A 323 -0.84 -5.91 -12.76
C ASP A 323 -2.31 -6.13 -13.09
#